data_AF-A0A2M8EVH4-F1
#
_entry.id   AF-A0A2M8EVH4-F1
#
_cell.length_a   1.000
_cell.length_b   1.000
_cell.length_c   1.000
_cell.angle_alpha   90.00
_cell.angle_beta   90.00
_cell.angle_gamma   90.00
#
_symmetry.space_group_name_H-M   'P 1'
#
loop_
_entity.id
_entity.type
_entity.pdbx_description
1 polymer ?
#
loop_
_entity_poly.entity_id
_entity_poly.type
_entity_poly.pdbx_seq_one_letter_code
_entity_poly.pdbx_strand_id
1 'polypeptide(L)'
;MSRGNLQFTIYNLQLDKEMKKTIFLFLFLIFGFTCNPVEAADFSSYYKTIYEFDANGNSFITQEISLVNESPGLFVSEYTLSLNGSSIDKIQAYDSFGPLNVTKTVKDDTTLIKLNFNEKVVGKNKILSFILKYQTKDLAQKKGNLWEISIPKLGKSDDISTYLVVLKVPLSFGKPSYINPKPDKEEKTADFYEISFNKEKLTSMGVLATFGKWQTFSFTLEYELKNEGLDTAVGEIS
;
A
#
# COMPACT_ATOMS: atom_id res chain seq x y z
N MET A 1 -42.09 -10.43 -23.12
CA MET A 1 -42.16 -10.63 -21.66
C MET A 1 -42.83 -11.98 -21.40
N SER A 2 -42.05 -13.03 -21.16
CA SER A 2 -42.56 -14.38 -20.84
C SER A 2 -42.03 -14.76 -19.47
N ARG A 3 -42.92 -14.89 -18.48
CA ARG A 3 -42.59 -15.36 -17.12
C ARG A 3 -42.88 -16.86 -17.08
N GLY A 4 -41.83 -17.67 -17.10
CA GLY A 4 -41.93 -19.11 -16.83
C GLY A 4 -42.13 -19.34 -15.33
N ASN A 5 -43.27 -19.92 -14.97
CA ASN A 5 -43.50 -20.45 -13.62
C ASN A 5 -42.83 -21.81 -13.50
N LEU A 6 -41.81 -21.91 -12.63
CA LEU A 6 -41.25 -23.19 -12.20
C LEU A 6 -42.11 -23.75 -11.07
N GLN A 7 -42.90 -24.77 -11.36
CA GLN A 7 -43.56 -25.61 -10.36
C GLN A 7 -42.54 -26.63 -9.85
N PHE A 8 -42.19 -26.57 -8.56
CA PHE A 8 -41.35 -27.60 -7.91
C PHE A 8 -42.27 -28.65 -7.28
N THR A 9 -42.30 -29.85 -7.86
CA THR A 9 -42.94 -31.02 -7.24
C THR A 9 -42.03 -31.54 -6.12
N ILE A 10 -42.45 -31.38 -4.88
CA ILE A 10 -41.74 -31.91 -3.71
C ILE A 10 -42.11 -33.40 -3.56
N TYR A 11 -41.16 -34.30 -3.84
CA TYR A 11 -41.28 -35.70 -3.48
C TYR A 11 -40.90 -35.88 -2.00
N ASN A 12 -41.85 -36.28 -1.16
CA ASN A 12 -41.56 -36.71 0.20
C ASN A 12 -40.96 -38.13 0.16
N LEU A 13 -39.63 -38.23 0.17
CA LEU A 13 -38.97 -39.51 0.44
C LEU A 13 -39.20 -39.90 1.91
N GLN A 14 -40.05 -40.90 2.15
CA GLN A 14 -40.10 -41.61 3.42
C GLN A 14 -38.86 -42.50 3.54
N LEU A 15 -37.74 -41.90 3.95
CA LEU A 15 -36.53 -42.63 4.29
C LEU A 15 -36.77 -43.49 5.55
N ASP A 16 -36.45 -44.78 5.47
CA ASP A 16 -36.42 -45.70 6.61
C ASP A 16 -35.52 -45.11 7.73
N LYS A 17 -35.90 -45.34 8.99
CA LYS A 17 -35.23 -44.84 10.19
C LYS A 17 -33.75 -45.25 10.24
N GLU A 18 -33.41 -46.44 9.76
CA GLU A 18 -32.02 -46.93 9.65
C GLU A 18 -31.23 -46.23 8.53
N MET A 19 -31.87 -45.90 7.40
CA MET A 19 -31.26 -45.09 6.34
C MET A 19 -31.04 -43.64 6.76
N LYS A 20 -31.95 -43.04 7.53
CA LYS A 20 -31.75 -41.69 8.10
C LYS A 20 -30.56 -41.63 9.06
N LYS A 21 -30.36 -42.68 9.86
CA LYS A 21 -29.23 -42.78 10.79
C LYS A 21 -27.89 -42.93 10.07
N THR A 22 -27.88 -43.69 8.97
CA THR A 22 -26.70 -43.88 8.11
C THR A 22 -26.36 -42.60 7.33
N ILE A 23 -27.36 -41.90 6.78
CA ILE A 23 -27.17 -40.62 6.11
C ILE A 23 -26.69 -39.56 7.12
N PHE A 24 -27.23 -39.52 8.34
CA PHE A 24 -26.78 -38.59 9.37
C PHE A 24 -25.34 -38.88 9.81
N LEU A 25 -24.95 -40.16 9.91
CA LEU A 25 -23.57 -40.57 10.20
C LEU A 25 -22.61 -40.20 9.05
N PHE A 26 -23.05 -40.35 7.80
CA PHE A 26 -22.28 -39.98 6.61
C PHE A 26 -22.15 -38.45 6.47
N LEU A 27 -23.20 -37.69 6.77
CA LEU A 27 -23.17 -36.23 6.80
C LEU A 27 -22.27 -35.70 7.93
N PHE A 28 -22.26 -36.37 9.08
CA PHE A 28 -21.37 -36.04 10.20
C PHE A 28 -19.91 -36.35 9.88
N LEU A 29 -19.63 -37.41 9.11
CA LEU A 29 -18.28 -37.74 8.67
C LEU A 29 -17.72 -36.73 7.63
N ILE A 30 -18.59 -36.21 6.75
CA ILE A 30 -18.20 -35.23 5.72
C ILE A 30 -18.00 -33.83 6.32
N PHE A 31 -18.76 -33.45 7.35
CA PHE A 31 -18.63 -32.14 8.01
C PHE A 31 -17.53 -32.08 9.10
N GLY A 32 -17.03 -33.22 9.59
CA GLY A 32 -16.08 -33.27 10.71
C GLY A 32 -14.62 -32.96 10.39
N PHE A 33 -14.23 -32.81 9.11
CA PHE A 33 -12.81 -32.80 8.71
C PHE A 33 -12.30 -31.53 8.00
N THR A 34 -13.05 -30.44 7.96
CA THR A 34 -12.55 -29.18 7.37
C THR A 34 -12.00 -28.22 8.43
N CYS A 35 -11.08 -28.71 9.28
CA CYS A 35 -10.22 -27.81 10.04
C CYS A 35 -9.06 -27.41 9.13
N ASN A 36 -9.24 -26.34 8.35
CA ASN A 36 -8.11 -25.75 7.64
C ASN A 36 -7.15 -25.19 8.70
N PRO A 37 -5.87 -25.61 8.74
CA PRO A 37 -4.91 -24.99 9.63
C PRO A 37 -4.79 -23.52 9.24
N VAL A 38 -5.13 -22.63 10.17
CA VAL A 38 -4.82 -21.21 10.05
C VAL A 38 -3.33 -21.08 10.37
N GLU A 39 -2.53 -20.81 9.35
CA GLU A 39 -1.10 -20.53 9.51
C GLU A 39 -0.96 -19.20 10.29
N ALA A 40 -0.29 -19.26 11.44
CA ALA A 40 -0.03 -18.07 12.24
C ALA A 40 1.24 -17.39 11.71
N ALA A 41 1.21 -16.07 11.57
CA ALA A 41 2.39 -15.30 11.18
C ALA A 41 3.49 -15.43 12.25
N ASP A 42 4.74 -15.56 11.82
CA ASP A 42 5.90 -15.68 12.72
C ASP A 42 6.26 -14.36 13.42
N PHE A 43 5.89 -13.23 12.82
CA PHE A 43 6.17 -11.91 13.34
C PHE A 43 5.00 -10.94 13.11
N SER A 44 4.66 -10.17 14.14
CA SER A 44 3.80 -8.99 14.01
C SER A 44 4.65 -7.76 13.77
N SER A 45 4.33 -6.98 12.74
CA SER A 45 5.16 -5.84 12.33
C SER A 45 4.43 -4.50 12.43
N TYR A 46 5.07 -3.52 13.06
CA TYR A 46 4.55 -2.17 13.27
C TYR A 46 5.48 -1.15 12.65
N TYR A 47 4.92 -0.29 11.80
CA TYR A 47 5.68 0.68 11.03
C TYR A 47 5.09 2.07 11.20
N LYS A 48 5.98 3.06 11.36
CA LYS A 48 5.68 4.47 11.17
C LYS A 48 6.70 5.06 10.21
N THR A 49 6.22 5.50 9.05
CA THR A 49 7.06 6.12 8.02
C THR A 49 6.75 7.60 7.91
N ILE A 50 7.75 8.43 8.18
CA ILE A 50 7.68 9.88 8.07
C ILE A 50 8.38 10.28 6.77
N TYR A 51 7.63 10.93 5.88
CA TYR A 51 8.16 11.57 4.66
C TYR A 51 8.20 13.08 4.90
N GLU A 52 9.39 13.62 5.08
CA GLU A 52 9.59 15.05 5.25
C GLU A 52 10.17 15.65 3.97
N PHE A 53 9.57 16.74 3.49
CA PHE A 53 9.99 17.43 2.29
C PHE A 53 10.64 18.76 2.63
N ASP A 54 11.74 19.10 1.97
CA ASP A 54 12.27 20.46 2.01
C ASP A 54 11.64 21.37 0.94
N ALA A 55 11.96 22.67 1.00
CA ALA A 55 11.46 23.65 0.05
C ALA A 55 11.86 23.39 -1.43
N ASN A 56 12.86 22.54 -1.66
CA ASN A 56 13.35 22.16 -2.98
C ASN A 56 12.78 20.83 -3.48
N GLY A 57 11.92 20.16 -2.70
CA GLY A 57 11.36 18.85 -3.05
C GLY A 57 12.27 17.67 -2.73
N ASN A 58 13.39 17.86 -2.02
CA ASN A 58 14.12 16.71 -1.50
C ASN A 58 13.31 16.06 -0.39
N SER A 59 13.28 14.73 -0.37
CA SER A 59 12.54 13.93 0.60
C SER A 59 13.48 13.24 1.57
N PHE A 60 13.21 13.39 2.85
CA PHE A 60 13.90 12.73 3.96
C PHE A 60 12.93 11.74 4.59
N ILE A 61 13.26 10.45 4.49
CA ILE A 61 12.41 9.38 4.97
C ILE A 61 12.97 8.86 6.27
N THR A 62 12.12 8.74 7.28
CA THR A 62 12.41 8.04 8.55
C THR A 62 11.39 6.93 8.74
N GLN A 63 11.85 5.69 8.80
CA GLN A 63 11.06 4.51 9.13
C GLN A 63 11.39 4.07 10.55
N GLU A 64 10.41 4.17 11.44
CA GLU A 64 10.43 3.59 12.79
C GLU A 64 9.73 2.23 12.72
N ILE A 65 10.46 1.15 12.99
CA ILE A 65 9.99 -0.23 12.77
C ILE A 65 10.11 -1.00 14.08
N SER A 66 9.06 -1.77 14.42
CA SER A 66 9.08 -2.73 15.52
C SER A 66 8.54 -4.07 15.06
N LEU A 67 9.32 -5.13 15.29
CA LEU A 67 8.96 -6.51 14.98
C LEU A 67 8.76 -7.26 16.30
N VAL A 68 7.56 -7.80 16.51
CA VAL A 68 7.23 -8.65 17.65
C VAL A 68 7.32 -10.09 17.21
N ASN A 69 8.14 -10.87 17.90
CA ASN A 69 8.33 -12.28 17.62
C ASN A 69 7.16 -13.10 18.17
N GLU A 70 6.39 -13.77 17.32
CA GLU A 70 5.27 -14.62 17.73
C GLU A 70 5.70 -16.08 17.99
N SER A 71 6.92 -16.42 17.56
CA SER A 71 7.47 -17.78 17.51
C SER A 71 8.72 -17.94 18.41
N PRO A 72 8.68 -18.83 19.42
CA PRO A 72 9.74 -18.90 20.45
C PRO A 72 11.13 -19.28 19.93
N GLY A 73 11.22 -19.96 18.78
CA GLY A 73 12.48 -20.45 18.21
C GLY A 73 13.06 -19.60 17.07
N LEU A 74 12.40 -18.51 16.69
CA LEU A 74 12.83 -17.66 15.57
C LEU A 74 13.49 -16.39 16.06
N PHE A 75 14.31 -15.77 15.20
CA PHE A 75 14.84 -14.43 15.37
C PHE A 75 15.17 -13.83 14.00
N VAL A 76 15.16 -12.51 13.91
CA VAL A 76 15.52 -11.78 12.70
C VAL A 76 16.97 -11.32 12.82
N SER A 77 17.81 -11.68 11.84
CA SER A 77 19.23 -11.30 11.80
C SER A 77 19.54 -10.17 10.81
N GLU A 78 18.69 -10.03 9.79
CA GLU A 78 18.83 -9.03 8.76
C GLU A 78 17.47 -8.52 8.29
N TYR A 79 17.47 -7.32 7.75
CA TYR A 79 16.31 -6.70 7.14
C TYR A 79 16.71 -6.18 5.76
N THR A 80 15.88 -6.43 4.75
CA THR A 80 16.10 -5.93 3.39
C THR A 80 14.89 -5.12 2.96
N LEU A 81 15.12 -3.85 2.66
CA LEU A 81 14.14 -2.96 2.04
C LEU A 81 14.38 -2.89 0.54
N SER A 82 13.32 -3.10 -0.24
CA SER A 82 13.33 -2.93 -1.69
C SER A 82 12.60 -1.64 -2.06
N LEU A 83 13.30 -0.75 -2.75
CA LEU A 83 12.79 0.53 -3.22
C LEU A 83 12.88 0.61 -4.74
N ASN A 84 11.85 1.16 -5.38
CA ASN A 84 11.92 1.50 -6.80
C ASN A 84 12.69 2.81 -6.96
N GLY A 85 13.51 2.90 -8.00
CA GLY A 85 14.40 4.03 -8.26
C GLY A 85 15.82 3.81 -7.75
N SER A 86 16.75 4.57 -8.33
CA SER A 86 18.19 4.51 -8.03
C SER A 86 18.69 5.68 -7.16
N SER A 87 17.90 6.75 -7.03
CA SER A 87 18.24 8.00 -6.34
C SER A 87 18.00 7.94 -4.83
N ILE A 88 18.62 6.96 -4.15
CA ILE A 88 18.57 6.82 -2.69
C ILE A 88 19.95 7.09 -2.07
N ASP A 89 20.05 8.10 -1.22
CA ASP A 89 21.31 8.54 -0.61
C ASP A 89 21.20 8.72 0.91
N LYS A 90 22.35 8.97 1.56
CA LYS A 90 22.45 9.26 3.00
C LYS A 90 21.73 8.24 3.89
N ILE A 91 21.92 6.96 3.57
CA ILE A 91 21.28 5.88 4.30
C ILE A 91 21.94 5.74 5.67
N GLN A 92 21.14 5.76 6.73
CA GLN A 92 21.57 5.57 8.11
C GLN A 92 20.57 4.65 8.80
N ALA A 93 21.06 3.71 9.60
CA ALA A 93 20.19 2.83 10.37
C ALA A 93 20.72 2.64 11.78
N TYR A 94 19.80 2.50 12.73
CA TYR A 94 20.10 2.40 14.16
C TYR A 94 19.16 1.39 14.82
N ASP A 95 19.69 0.59 15.73
CA ASP A 95 18.91 -0.18 16.70
C ASP A 95 19.18 0.34 18.13
N SER A 96 18.68 -0.38 19.14
CA SER A 96 18.90 -0.03 20.55
C SER A 96 20.37 -0.05 20.99
N PHE A 97 21.26 -0.69 20.23
CA PHE A 97 22.69 -0.82 20.54
C PHE A 97 23.56 0.17 19.77
N GLY A 98 23.01 0.84 18.76
CA GLY A 98 23.70 1.90 18.03
C GLY A 98 23.54 1.78 16.52
N PRO A 99 24.51 2.28 15.73
CA PRO A 99 24.43 2.23 14.28
C PRO A 99 24.50 0.80 13.75
N LEU A 100 23.72 0.51 12.69
CA LEU A 100 23.73 -0.78 11.99
C LEU A 100 24.67 -0.73 10.78
N ASN A 101 25.18 -1.90 10.38
CA ASN A 101 25.83 -2.03 9.08
C ASN A 101 24.77 -1.99 7.97
N VAL A 102 25.00 -1.14 6.97
CA VAL A 102 24.09 -0.91 5.84
C VAL A 102 24.81 -1.22 4.54
N THR A 103 24.23 -2.09 3.72
CA THR A 103 24.68 -2.35 2.34
C THR A 103 23.61 -1.90 1.35
N LYS A 104 23.99 -1.04 0.40
CA LYS A 104 23.14 -0.62 -0.73
C LYS A 104 23.56 -1.39 -1.99
N THR A 105 22.61 -2.04 -2.64
CA THR A 105 22.79 -2.66 -3.95
C THR A 105 21.76 -2.11 -4.91
N VAL A 106 22.19 -1.65 -6.08
CA VAL A 106 21.29 -1.23 -7.15
C VAL A 106 21.28 -2.31 -8.21
N LYS A 107 20.10 -2.81 -8.57
CA LYS A 107 19.89 -3.76 -9.66
C LYS A 107 18.76 -3.24 -10.54
N ASP A 108 19.06 -2.98 -11.81
CA ASP A 108 18.14 -2.35 -12.76
C ASP A 108 17.62 -1.00 -12.22
N ASP A 109 16.33 -0.91 -11.93
CA ASP A 109 15.67 0.27 -11.32
C ASP A 109 15.19 -0.01 -9.89
N THR A 110 15.81 -0.97 -9.20
CA THR A 110 15.51 -1.34 -7.82
C THR A 110 16.74 -1.14 -6.94
N THR A 111 16.58 -0.36 -5.88
CA THR A 111 17.56 -0.22 -4.81
C THR A 111 17.20 -1.15 -3.66
N LEU A 112 18.11 -2.06 -3.32
CA LEU A 112 18.04 -2.90 -2.13
C LEU A 112 18.90 -2.30 -1.03
N ILE A 113 18.31 -2.08 0.14
CA ILE A 113 18.99 -1.66 1.36
C ILE A 113 18.95 -2.83 2.34
N LYS A 114 20.12 -3.41 2.61
CA LYS A 114 20.27 -4.51 3.56
C LYS A 114 20.88 -4.00 4.86
N LEU A 115 20.28 -4.38 5.98
CA LEU A 115 20.69 -4.08 7.34
C LEU A 115 21.05 -5.37 8.07
N ASN A 116 22.08 -5.34 8.90
CA ASN A 116 22.40 -6.42 9.84
C ASN A 116 22.22 -5.92 11.27
N PHE A 117 21.42 -6.64 12.08
CA PHE A 117 21.13 -6.24 13.47
C PHE A 117 22.31 -6.54 14.40
N ASN A 118 22.51 -5.69 15.42
CA ASN A 118 23.61 -5.86 16.37
C ASN A 118 23.32 -6.99 17.39
N GLU A 119 22.05 -7.29 17.65
CA GLU A 119 21.61 -8.32 18.59
C GLU A 119 20.67 -9.33 17.94
N LYS A 120 20.71 -10.57 18.43
CA LYS A 120 19.69 -11.59 18.17
C LYS A 120 18.61 -11.53 19.24
N VAL A 121 17.45 -10.98 18.89
CA VAL A 121 16.29 -10.94 19.78
C VAL A 121 15.49 -12.24 19.64
N VAL A 122 15.65 -13.14 20.62
CA VAL A 122 15.04 -14.49 20.61
C VAL A 122 13.95 -14.60 21.68
N GLY A 123 12.88 -15.31 21.35
CA GLY A 123 11.81 -15.66 22.27
C GLY A 123 10.49 -14.97 21.94
N LYS A 124 9.39 -15.65 22.28
CA LYS A 124 8.04 -15.17 22.02
C LYS A 124 7.78 -13.85 22.75
N ASN A 125 7.06 -12.94 22.10
CA ASN A 125 6.73 -11.58 22.53
C ASN A 125 7.93 -10.65 22.72
N LYS A 126 9.12 -11.02 22.24
CA LYS A 126 10.26 -10.10 22.23
C LYS A 126 10.17 -9.15 21.05
N ILE A 127 10.62 -7.92 21.28
CA ILE A 127 10.49 -6.81 20.33
C ILE A 127 11.86 -6.42 19.83
N LEU A 128 12.04 -6.43 18.52
CA LEU A 128 13.17 -5.83 17.83
C LEU A 128 12.72 -4.50 17.24
N SER A 129 13.31 -3.39 17.70
CA SER A 129 13.00 -2.05 17.20
C SER A 129 14.22 -1.42 16.55
N PHE A 130 14.02 -0.79 15.41
CA PHE A 130 15.07 -0.11 14.66
C PHE A 130 14.53 1.06 13.86
N ILE A 131 15.44 1.95 13.47
CA ILE A 131 15.15 3.14 12.67
C ILE A 131 16.00 3.07 11.40
N LEU A 132 15.36 3.26 10.24
CA LEU A 132 16.03 3.43 8.95
C LEU A 132 15.73 4.83 8.41
N LYS A 133 16.78 5.56 8.05
CA LYS A 133 16.71 6.89 7.45
C LYS A 133 17.39 6.89 6.09
N TYR A 134 16.82 7.60 5.13
CA TYR A 134 17.42 7.80 3.82
C TYR A 134 16.84 9.05 3.14
N GLN A 135 17.52 9.53 2.10
CA GLN A 135 17.10 10.65 1.28
C GLN A 135 16.79 10.18 -0.15
N THR A 136 15.76 10.77 -0.77
CA THR A 136 15.48 10.64 -2.21
C THR A 136 14.96 11.95 -2.79
N LYS A 137 14.91 12.05 -4.11
CA LYS A 137 14.33 13.18 -4.85
C LYS A 137 13.12 12.79 -5.71
N ASP A 138 12.74 11.52 -5.68
CA ASP A 138 11.81 10.98 -6.67
C ASP A 138 10.34 11.12 -6.24
N LEU A 139 10.07 11.57 -5.01
CA LEU A 139 8.73 11.60 -4.42
C LEU A 139 8.01 12.95 -4.57
N ALA A 140 8.73 14.02 -4.92
CA ALA A 140 8.14 15.34 -5.13
C ALA A 140 8.65 15.98 -6.42
N GLN A 141 7.73 16.51 -7.22
CA GLN A 141 8.03 17.18 -8.47
C GLN A 141 7.31 18.53 -8.56
N LYS A 142 8.02 19.55 -9.03
CA LYS A 142 7.44 20.87 -9.28
C LYS A 142 7.01 20.97 -10.74
N LYS A 143 5.72 21.20 -10.99
CA LYS A 143 5.15 21.46 -12.33
C LYS A 143 4.53 22.86 -12.34
N GLY A 144 5.25 23.82 -12.92
CA GLY A 144 4.87 25.23 -12.87
C GLY A 144 4.78 25.75 -11.44
N ASN A 145 3.58 26.13 -11.01
CA ASN A 145 3.27 26.62 -9.66
C ASN A 145 2.66 25.56 -8.72
N LEU A 146 2.67 24.30 -9.16
CA LEU A 146 2.15 23.17 -8.40
C LEU A 146 3.31 22.25 -7.98
N TRP A 147 3.27 21.80 -6.74
CA TRP A 147 4.04 20.66 -6.27
C TRP A 147 3.16 19.42 -6.33
N GLU A 148 3.67 18.34 -6.91
CA GLU A 148 3.07 17.01 -6.91
C GLU A 148 3.91 16.09 -6.04
N ILE A 149 3.27 15.44 -5.06
CA ILE A 149 3.86 14.44 -4.18
C ILE A 149 3.22 13.10 -4.48
N SER A 150 4.05 12.07 -4.65
CA SER A 150 3.62 10.70 -4.90
C SER A 150 4.34 9.74 -3.96
N ILE A 151 3.59 9.17 -3.01
CA ILE A 151 4.06 8.10 -2.13
C ILE A 151 3.55 6.76 -2.68
N PRO A 152 4.42 5.76 -2.86
CA PRO A 152 4.00 4.45 -3.35
C PRO A 152 2.99 3.80 -2.39
N LYS A 153 2.11 2.97 -2.95
CA LYS A 153 1.21 2.14 -2.16
C LYS A 153 2.01 1.16 -1.29
N LEU A 154 1.40 0.75 -0.18
CA LEU A 154 1.94 -0.36 0.59
C LEU A 154 1.81 -1.65 -0.24
N GLY A 155 2.90 -2.40 -0.38
CA GLY A 155 2.84 -3.74 -0.98
C GLY A 155 1.93 -4.67 -0.17
N LYS A 156 1.43 -5.74 -0.80
CA LYS A 156 0.70 -6.76 -0.04
C LYS A 156 1.67 -7.42 0.93
N SER A 157 1.42 -7.26 2.22
CA SER A 157 2.09 -7.98 3.29
C SER A 157 1.03 -8.23 4.35
N ASP A 158 0.50 -9.45 4.36
CA ASP A 158 -0.53 -9.86 5.31
C ASP A 158 0.03 -9.82 6.75
N ASP A 159 1.36 -9.86 6.91
CA ASP A 159 2.10 -9.82 8.18
C ASP A 159 2.33 -8.41 8.76
N ILE A 160 1.94 -7.34 8.06
CA ILE A 160 2.06 -5.97 8.62
C ILE A 160 0.86 -5.70 9.52
N SER A 161 1.04 -5.75 10.83
CA SER A 161 -0.04 -5.49 11.79
C SER A 161 -0.49 -4.02 11.78
N THR A 162 0.45 -3.07 11.69
CA THR A 162 0.14 -1.64 11.66
C THR A 162 1.10 -0.89 10.74
N TYR A 163 0.55 0.05 9.97
CA TYR A 163 1.31 0.94 9.10
C TYR A 163 0.76 2.36 9.19
N LEU A 164 1.58 3.29 9.65
CA LEU A 164 1.27 4.71 9.73
C LEU A 164 2.20 5.49 8.80
N VAL A 165 1.64 6.31 7.91
CA VAL A 165 2.38 7.27 7.10
C VAL A 165 2.10 8.67 7.61
N VAL A 166 3.15 9.47 7.74
CA VAL A 166 3.06 10.91 8.04
C VAL A 166 3.81 11.68 6.96
N LEU A 167 3.11 12.57 6.27
CA LEU A 167 3.71 13.55 5.38
C LEU A 167 3.95 14.85 6.15
N LYS A 168 5.16 15.39 6.04
CA LYS A 168 5.49 16.75 6.48
C LYS A 168 5.84 17.58 5.26
N VAL A 169 4.88 18.36 4.79
CA VAL A 169 4.99 19.17 3.58
C VAL A 169 5.18 20.64 3.97
N PRO A 170 6.25 21.32 3.54
CA PRO A 170 6.54 22.66 4.02
C PRO A 170 5.49 23.65 3.52
N LEU A 171 5.15 24.65 4.32
CA LEU A 171 4.14 25.66 3.95
C LEU A 171 4.50 26.44 2.68
N SER A 172 5.78 26.46 2.31
CA SER A 172 6.31 27.06 1.08
C SER A 172 5.82 26.38 -0.20
N PHE A 173 5.30 25.14 -0.13
CA PHE A 173 4.68 24.47 -1.28
C PHE A 173 3.33 25.11 -1.66
N GLY A 174 2.77 25.94 -0.79
CA GLY A 174 1.45 26.53 -0.95
C GLY A 174 0.36 25.68 -0.29
N LYS A 175 -0.90 26.10 -0.47
CA LYS A 175 -2.04 25.40 0.13
C LYS A 175 -2.26 24.03 -0.54
N PRO A 176 -2.72 23.01 0.19
CA PRO A 176 -3.17 21.76 -0.41
C PRO A 176 -4.28 22.03 -1.44
N SER A 177 -4.13 21.50 -2.65
CA SER A 177 -5.13 21.57 -3.72
C SER A 177 -5.87 20.26 -3.94
N TYR A 178 -5.18 19.13 -3.74
CA TYR A 178 -5.76 17.79 -3.85
C TYR A 178 -4.94 16.80 -3.02
N ILE A 179 -5.59 15.91 -2.27
CA ILE A 179 -4.95 14.83 -1.54
C ILE A 179 -5.83 13.58 -1.66
N ASN A 180 -5.24 12.46 -2.09
CA ASN A 180 -5.91 11.17 -2.21
C ASN A 180 -4.96 10.04 -1.81
N PRO A 181 -5.36 9.06 -0.97
CA PRO A 181 -6.66 8.92 -0.28
C PRO A 181 -6.97 10.10 0.65
N LYS A 182 -8.22 10.18 1.15
CA LYS A 182 -8.57 11.18 2.16
C LYS A 182 -7.70 10.96 3.42
N PRO A 183 -7.03 11.98 3.97
CA PRO A 183 -6.24 11.83 5.20
C PRO A 183 -7.06 11.33 6.40
N ASP A 184 -6.40 10.66 7.34
CA ASP A 184 -6.96 10.38 8.68
C ASP A 184 -6.90 11.61 9.57
N LYS A 185 -5.79 12.34 9.48
CA LYS A 185 -5.55 13.59 10.20
C LYS A 185 -4.79 14.54 9.30
N GLU A 186 -5.14 15.82 9.37
CA GLU A 186 -4.42 16.92 8.74
C GLU A 186 -4.30 18.06 9.75
N GLU A 187 -3.08 18.49 10.02
CA GLU A 187 -2.77 19.59 10.92
C GLU A 187 -1.79 20.54 10.25
N LYS A 188 -1.89 21.82 10.61
CA LYS A 188 -0.95 22.84 10.17
C LYS A 188 -0.12 23.28 11.38
N THR A 189 1.19 23.10 11.29
CA THR A 189 2.16 23.59 12.28
C THR A 189 2.73 24.94 11.82
N ALA A 190 3.77 25.43 12.52
CA ALA A 190 4.45 26.66 12.13
C ALA A 190 5.11 26.54 10.74
N ASP A 191 5.67 25.36 10.43
CA ASP A 191 6.52 25.16 9.26
C ASP A 191 5.96 24.16 8.23
N PHE A 192 5.04 23.29 8.65
CA PHE A 192 4.56 22.17 7.82
C PHE A 192 3.03 22.00 7.84
N TYR A 193 2.53 21.40 6.77
CA TYR A 193 1.33 20.56 6.80
C TYR A 193 1.74 19.16 7.23
N GLU A 194 1.16 18.67 8.33
CA GLU A 194 1.33 17.31 8.81
C GLU A 194 0.07 16.50 8.48
N ILE A 195 0.22 15.50 7.60
CA ILE A 195 -0.89 14.74 7.03
C ILE A 195 -0.64 13.25 7.28
N SER A 196 -1.60 12.56 7.90
CA SER A 196 -1.41 11.16 8.29
C SER A 196 -2.40 10.20 7.63
N PHE A 197 -1.92 8.98 7.39
CA PHE A 197 -2.64 7.89 6.74
C PHE A 197 -2.35 6.55 7.43
N ASN A 198 -3.40 5.82 7.76
CA ASN A 198 -3.33 4.45 8.29
C ASN A 198 -3.30 3.39 7.17
N LYS A 199 -2.91 2.17 7.54
CA LYS A 199 -2.72 1.01 6.65
C LYS A 199 -3.88 0.80 5.69
N GLU A 200 -5.12 0.88 6.16
CA GLU A 200 -6.33 0.52 5.41
C GLU A 200 -6.50 1.36 4.14
N LYS A 201 -5.99 2.60 4.15
CA LYS A 201 -6.06 3.52 3.01
C LYS A 201 -4.92 3.29 2.01
N LEU A 202 -3.83 2.67 2.44
CA LEU A 202 -2.57 2.58 1.68
C LEU A 202 -2.37 1.21 1.01
N THR A 203 -3.23 0.23 1.32
CA THR A 203 -3.21 -1.10 0.69
C THR A 203 -3.82 -1.10 -0.71
N SER A 204 -4.80 -0.23 -0.97
CA SER A 204 -5.47 -0.12 -2.27
C SER A 204 -4.73 0.82 -3.23
N MET A 205 -4.17 1.92 -2.73
CA MET A 205 -3.43 2.91 -3.51
C MET A 205 -2.37 3.66 -2.71
N GLY A 206 -1.46 4.34 -3.41
CA GLY A 206 -0.47 5.23 -2.80
C GLY A 206 -1.07 6.59 -2.47
N VAL A 207 -0.27 7.48 -1.88
CA VAL A 207 -0.69 8.87 -1.64
C VAL A 207 -0.31 9.74 -2.82
N LEU A 208 -1.29 10.42 -3.39
CA LEU A 208 -1.09 11.50 -4.36
C LEU A 208 -1.57 12.80 -3.73
N ALA A 209 -0.67 13.77 -3.60
CA ALA A 209 -0.98 15.06 -3.01
C ALA A 209 -0.43 16.19 -3.89
N THR A 210 -1.19 17.27 -4.02
CA THR A 210 -0.76 18.46 -4.77
C THR A 210 -0.94 19.71 -3.92
N PHE A 211 -0.01 20.64 -4.08
CA PHE A 211 0.07 21.88 -3.32
C PHE A 211 0.39 23.04 -4.25
N GLY A 212 -0.27 24.18 -4.05
CA GLY A 212 -0.04 25.38 -4.84
C GLY A 212 -1.28 25.87 -5.57
N LYS A 213 -1.09 26.74 -6.58
CA LYS A 213 -2.19 27.34 -7.35
C LYS A 213 -2.39 26.58 -8.65
N TRP A 214 -3.62 26.14 -8.88
CA TRP A 214 -4.05 25.68 -10.20
C TRP A 214 -3.92 26.81 -11.22
N GLN A 215 -3.25 26.58 -12.34
CA GLN A 215 -3.28 27.48 -13.49
C GLN A 215 -4.16 26.85 -14.56
N THR A 216 -5.22 27.54 -14.97
CA THR A 216 -6.08 27.11 -16.09
C THR A 216 -5.30 27.26 -17.39
N PHE A 217 -5.05 26.15 -18.09
CA PHE A 217 -4.52 26.17 -19.44
C PHE A 217 -5.70 26.09 -20.42
N SER A 218 -5.89 27.12 -21.24
CA SER A 218 -6.84 27.09 -22.35
C SER A 218 -6.12 26.57 -23.59
N PHE A 219 -6.61 25.47 -24.17
CA PHE A 219 -6.15 24.96 -25.46
C PHE A 219 -7.24 25.21 -26.50
N THR A 220 -6.88 25.83 -27.62
CA THR A 220 -7.71 25.88 -28.82
C THR A 220 -7.16 24.85 -29.79
N LEU A 221 -7.93 23.79 -30.06
CA LEU A 221 -7.58 22.79 -31.08
C LEU A 221 -8.23 23.21 -32.39
N GLU A 222 -7.44 23.78 -33.31
CA GLU A 222 -7.86 24.00 -34.70
C GLU A 222 -7.44 22.78 -35.52
N TYR A 223 -8.41 22.08 -36.10
CA TYR A 223 -8.18 20.92 -36.97
C TYR A 223 -8.82 21.19 -38.34
N GLU A 224 -8.03 21.10 -39.41
CA GLU A 224 -8.56 21.13 -40.77
C GLU A 224 -9.06 19.73 -41.16
N LEU A 225 -10.39 19.57 -41.25
CA LEU A 225 -11.00 18.37 -41.82
C LEU A 225 -10.84 18.39 -43.34
N LYS A 226 -9.76 17.79 -43.86
CA LYS A 226 -9.64 17.49 -45.28
C LYS A 226 -10.24 16.12 -45.57
N ASN A 227 -11.39 16.11 -46.24
CA ASN A 227 -12.05 14.88 -46.68
C ASN A 227 -11.45 14.45 -48.04
N GLU A 228 -10.60 13.42 -48.07
CA GLU A 228 -9.98 12.91 -49.32
C GLU A 228 -10.77 11.75 -49.97
N GLY A 229 -12.05 11.57 -49.62
CA GLY A 229 -12.95 10.63 -50.29
C GLY A 229 -14.13 11.35 -50.93
N LEU A 230 -14.12 11.50 -52.25
CA LEU A 230 -15.36 11.66 -53.03
C LEU A 230 -16.01 10.28 -53.10
N ASP A 231 -16.86 9.95 -52.13
CA ASP A 231 -17.80 8.86 -52.30
C ASP A 231 -19.22 9.40 -52.09
N THR A 232 -20.04 9.23 -53.14
CA THR A 232 -21.37 9.82 -53.21
C THR A 232 -22.35 8.87 -52.54
N ALA A 233 -22.67 9.10 -51.27
CA ALA A 233 -23.75 8.36 -50.62
C ALA A 233 -25.09 9.03 -50.93
N VAL A 234 -25.84 8.45 -51.88
CA VAL A 234 -27.28 8.70 -52.03
C VAL A 234 -28.00 7.74 -51.11
N GLY A 235 -28.76 8.27 -50.14
CA GLY A 235 -29.70 7.51 -49.32
C GLY A 235 -31.09 8.10 -49.44
N GLU A 236 -31.99 7.41 -50.13
CA GLU A 236 -33.42 7.71 -50.09
C GLU A 236 -34.01 7.33 -48.73
N ILE A 237 -35.02 8.11 -48.34
CA ILE A 237 -35.79 7.94 -47.12
C ILE A 237 -37.08 7.20 -47.51
N SER A 238 -37.45 6.17 -46.76
CA SER A 238 -38.81 5.62 -46.69
C SER A 238 -39.20 5.44 -45.24
#